data_AF-A0A7C5KLJ2-F1
#
_entry.id   AF-A0A7C5KLJ2-F1
#
_cell.length_a   1.000
_cell.length_b   1.000
_cell.length_c   1.000
_cell.angle_alpha   90.00
_cell.angle_beta   90.00
_cell.angle_gamma   90.00
#
_symmetry.space_group_name_H-M   'P 1'
#
loop_
_entity.id
_entity.type
_entity.pdbx_description
1 polymer ?
#
loop_
_entity_poly.entity_id
_entity_poly.type
_entity_poly.pdbx_seq_one_letter_code
_entity_poly.pdbx_strand_id
1 'polypeptide(L)' 'MGGVLSGVIGGLMAQGWSPEEAAELGVCLHAAAGDAAAAAGGERGLLASDLAPFVRRLGNP' A
#
# COMPACT_ATOMS: atom_id res chain seq x y z
N MET A 1 -7.95 3.94 -1.92
CA MET A 1 -7.70 5.21 -1.19
C MET A 1 -6.44 5.88 -1.72
N GLY A 2 -6.50 7.16 -2.10
CA GLY A 2 -5.42 7.79 -2.87
C GLY A 2 -4.12 8.06 -2.10
N GLY A 3 -4.21 8.65 -0.90
CA GLY A 3 -3.02 9.11 -0.16
C GLY A 3 -2.01 8.00 0.18
N VAL A 4 -2.50 6.81 0.57
CA VAL A 4 -1.62 5.67 0.88
C VAL A 4 -0.91 5.18 -0.37
N LEU A 5 -1.64 5.00 -1.48
CA LEU A 5 -1.05 4.52 -2.74
C LEU A 5 0.00 5.51 -3.28
N SER A 6 -0.33 6.80 -3.31
CA SER A 6 0.62 7.83 -3.75
C SER A 6 1.86 7.89 -2.85
N GLY A 7 1.71 7.71 -1.53
CA GLY A 7 2.83 7.66 -0.59
C GLY A 7 3.74 6.45 -0.81
N VAL A 8 3.17 5.27 -1.10
CA VAL A 8 3.94 4.06 -1.45
C VAL A 8 4.72 4.27 -2.74
N ILE A 9 4.06 4.72 -3.81
CA ILE A 9 4.71 4.96 -5.11
C ILE A 9 5.83 6.00 -4.95
N GLY A 10 5.55 7.12 -4.28
CA GLY A 10 6.54 8.16 -4.02
C GLY A 10 7.74 7.66 -3.20
N GLY A 11 7.49 6.80 -2.20
CA GLY A 11 8.55 6.16 -1.41
C GLY A 11 9.41 5.18 -2.22
N LEU A 12 8.82 4.42 -3.15
CA LEU A 12 9.56 3.54 -4.06
C LEU A 12 10.39 4.35 -5.06
N MET A 13 9.82 5.40 -5.65
CA MET A 13 10.55 6.31 -6.53
C MET A 13 11.73 6.99 -5.79
N ALA A 14 11.54 7.39 -4.52
CA ALA A 14 12.61 7.95 -3.70
C ALA A 14 13.73 6.94 -3.40
N GLN A 15 13.46 5.63 -3.51
CA GLN A 15 14.46 4.57 -3.39
C GLN A 15 15.17 4.27 -4.73
N GLY A 16 14.84 4.97 -5.81
CA GLY A 16 15.48 4.84 -7.13
C GLY A 16 14.75 3.93 -8.11
N TRP A 17 13.54 3.48 -7.79
CA TRP A 17 12.71 2.71 -8.72
C TRP A 17 12.19 3.61 -9.85
N SER A 18 12.04 3.06 -11.06
CA SER A 18 11.40 3.81 -12.14
C SER A 18 9.93 4.10 -11.81
N PRO A 19 9.32 5.15 -12.38
CA PRO A 19 7.90 5.44 -12.15
C PRO A 19 6.97 4.27 -12.47
N GLU A 20 7.33 3.47 -13.48
CA GLU A 20 6.54 2.33 -13.95
C GLU A 20 6.62 1.16 -12.96
N GLU A 21 7.83 0.76 -12.56
CA GLU A 21 8.01 -0.30 -11.55
C GLU A 21 7.43 0.12 -10.17
N ALA A 22 7.60 1.39 -9.78
CA ALA A 22 7.04 1.92 -8.55
C ALA A 22 5.51 1.90 -8.55
N ALA A 23 4.88 2.22 -9.69
CA ALA A 23 3.44 2.16 -9.85
C ALA A 23 2.92 0.71 -9.79
N GLU A 24 3.55 -0.21 -10.53
CA GLU A 24 3.21 -1.63 -10.54
C GLU A 24 3.28 -2.23 -9.13
N LEU A 25 4.45 -2.12 -8.49
CA LEU A 25 4.67 -2.65 -7.15
C LEU A 25 3.77 -1.95 -6.11
N GLY A 26 3.61 -0.63 -6.22
CA GLY A 26 2.79 0.15 -5.31
C GLY A 26 1.31 -0.23 -5.34
N VAL A 27 0.75 -0.49 -6.53
CA VAL A 27 -0.63 -0.96 -6.68
C VAL A 27 -0.79 -2.37 -6.11
N CYS A 28 0.12 -3.29 -6.41
CA CYS A 28 0.09 -4.64 -5.86
C CYS A 28 0.17 -4.63 -4.32
N LEU A 29 1.09 -3.85 -3.75
CA LEU A 29 1.25 -3.72 -2.30
C LEU A 29 0.01 -3.08 -1.65
N HIS A 30 -0.58 -2.07 -2.28
CA HIS A 30 -1.80 -1.42 -1.80
C HIS A 30 -3.00 -2.39 -1.78
N ALA A 31 -3.15 -3.19 -2.83
CA ALA A 31 -4.21 -4.21 -2.91
C ALA A 31 -4.03 -5.27 -1.82
N ALA A 32 -2.83 -5.85 -1.70
CA ALA A 32 -2.54 -6.86 -0.68
C ALA A 32 -2.72 -6.33 0.75
N ALA A 33 -2.39 -5.06 1.00
CA ALA A 33 -2.64 -4.42 2.29
C ALA A 33 -4.15 -4.22 2.55
N GLY A 34 -4.93 -3.87 1.51
CA GLY A 34 -6.38 -3.77 1.59
C GLY A 34 -7.04 -5.10 1.94
N ASP A 35 -6.65 -6.18 1.26
CA ASP A 35 -7.15 -7.53 1.53
C ASP A 35 -6.82 -7.99 2.95
N ALA A 36 -5.58 -7.73 3.42
CA ALA A 36 -5.17 -8.07 4.77
C ALA A 36 -5.93 -7.26 5.84
N ALA A 37 -6.18 -5.97 5.59
CA ALA A 37 -6.97 -5.13 6.49
C ALA A 37 -8.43 -5.60 6.54
N ALA A 38 -9.02 -5.93 5.39
CA ALA A 38 -10.36 -6.48 5.28
C ALA A 38 -10.49 -7.81 6.03
N ALA A 39 -9.52 -8.71 5.88
CA ALA A 39 -9.51 -9.99 6.59
C ALA A 39 -9.41 -9.81 8.12
N ALA A 40 -8.74 -8.75 8.59
CA ALA A 40 -8.54 -8.49 10.02
C ALA A 40 -9.71 -7.73 10.68
N GLY A 41 -10.37 -6.81 9.96
CA GLY A 41 -11.33 -5.86 10.55
C GLY A 41 -12.65 -5.70 9.77
N GLY A 42 -12.82 -6.42 8.67
CA GLY A 42 -13.95 -6.29 7.75
C GLY A 42 -13.71 -5.26 6.64
N GLU A 43 -14.46 -5.39 5.55
CA GLU A 43 -14.28 -4.58 4.33
C GLU A 43 -14.93 -3.19 4.41
N ARG A 44 -16.05 -3.08 5.11
CA ARG A 44 -16.87 -1.87 5.14
C ARG A 44 -16.28 -0.85 6.12
N GLY A 45 -16.07 0.36 5.65
CA GLY A 45 -15.57 1.47 6.47
C GLY A 45 -14.06 1.53 6.60
N LEU A 46 -13.31 0.72 5.85
CA LEU A 46 -11.85 0.76 5.84
C LEU A 46 -11.32 2.16 5.50
N LEU A 47 -10.47 2.67 6.38
CA LEU A 47 -9.79 3.95 6.26
C LEU A 47 -8.34 3.80 5.81
N ALA A 48 -7.75 4.91 5.38
CA ALA A 48 -6.37 4.94 4.88
C ALA A 48 -5.39 4.56 5.99
N SER A 49 -5.69 4.99 7.23
CA SER A 49 -4.96 4.64 8.44
C SER A 49 -4.97 3.14 8.72
N ASP A 50 -6.01 2.42 8.31
CA ASP A 50 -6.16 1.00 8.59
C ASP A 50 -5.27 0.17 7.67
N LEU A 51 -4.94 0.66 6.48
CA LEU A 51 -4.04 0.00 5.53
C LEU A 51 -2.56 0.20 5.86
N ALA A 52 -2.18 1.33 6.46
CA ALA A 52 -0.77 1.71 6.66
C ALA A 52 0.06 0.67 7.43
N PRO A 53 -0.45 0.02 8.51
CA PRO A 53 0.27 -1.05 9.20
C PRO A 53 0.54 -2.27 8.31
N PHE A 54 -0.41 -2.64 7.44
CA PHE A 54 -0.26 -3.76 6.52
C PHE A 54 0.72 -3.46 5.40
N VAL A 55 0.68 -2.25 4.84
CA VAL A 55 1.68 -1.78 3.86
C VAL A 55 3.09 -1.86 4.46
N ARG A 56 3.29 -1.35 5.68
CA ARG A 56 4.60 -1.41 6.36
C ARG A 56 5.09 -2.84 6.55
N ARG A 57 4.19 -3.76 6.95
CA ARG A 57 4.53 -5.17 7.18
C ARG A 57 4.86 -5.92 5.89
N LEU A 58 4.09 -5.68 4.83
CA LEU A 58 4.24 -6.40 3.56
C LEU A 58 5.40 -5.86 2.71
N GLY A 59 5.68 -4.55 2.80
CA GLY A 59 6.76 -3.89 2.05
C GLY A 59 8.12 -3.95 2.73
N ASN A 60 8.25 -4.59 3.90
CA ASN A 60 9.48 -4.62 4.68
C ASN A 60 9.69 -6.04 5.29
N PRO A 61 10.25 -6.99 4.51
CA PRO A 61 10.47 -8.37 4.94
C PRO A 61 11.59 -8.53 5.99
#